data_AF-A0A2D4QJK4-F1
#
_entry.id   AF-A0A2D4QJK4-F1
#
_cell.length_a   1.000
_cell.length_b   1.000
_cell.length_c   1.000
_cell.angle_alpha   90.00
_cell.angle_beta   90.00
_cell.angle_gamma   90.00
#
_symmetry.space_group_name_H-M   'P 1'
#
loop_
_entity.id
_entity.type
_entity.pdbx_description
1 polymer ?
#
loop_
_entity_poly.entity_id
_entity_poly.type
_entity_poly.pdbx_seq_one_letter_code
_entity_poly.pdbx_strand_id
1 'polypeptide(L)'
;MASGIYKSGQGYWVRLMSAIAYGVVVALGLKWLWDWLNTMTFGEVETTYVQVAVMLPCAFVFGAIGFWIIGAKKRTVEFMIATEGEMKKVNWSSKRELQRSTWAVIFLTFGLAFFCFVFDQIFYYIFFSAGVLDASS
;
A
#
# COMPACT_ATOMS: atom_id res chain seq x y z
N MET A 1 -37.17 6.77 0.31
CA MET A 1 -35.95 7.13 1.06
C MET A 1 -34.84 7.34 0.05
N ALA A 2 -34.46 8.58 -0.24
CA ALA A 2 -33.38 8.84 -1.18
C ALA A 2 -32.09 8.27 -0.58
N SER A 3 -31.58 7.18 -1.16
CA SER A 3 -30.25 6.62 -0.88
C SER A 3 -29.19 7.60 -1.42
N GLY A 4 -29.13 8.77 -0.81
CA GLY A 4 -28.19 9.82 -1.14
C GLY A 4 -26.92 9.66 -0.31
N ILE A 5 -25.81 10.13 -0.87
CA ILE A 5 -24.55 10.27 -0.13
C ILE A 5 -24.82 11.10 1.14
N TYR A 6 -24.52 10.51 2.31
CA TYR A 6 -24.62 11.23 3.57
C TYR A 6 -23.60 12.37 3.60
N LYS A 7 -24.06 13.61 3.85
CA LYS A 7 -23.24 14.84 3.87
C LYS A 7 -22.31 14.98 2.66
N SER A 8 -22.88 15.05 1.46
CA SER A 8 -22.16 15.10 0.17
C SER A 8 -21.17 16.26 -0.03
N GLY A 9 -21.13 17.26 0.87
CA GLY A 9 -20.19 18.38 0.81
C GLY A 9 -19.01 18.34 1.80
N GLN A 10 -19.00 17.40 2.77
CA GLN A 10 -17.95 17.32 3.80
C GLN A 10 -17.13 16.04 3.64
N GLY A 11 -15.82 16.09 3.92
CA GLY A 11 -14.97 14.90 3.81
C GLY A 11 -14.52 14.61 2.38
N TYR A 12 -14.71 15.52 1.41
CA TYR A 12 -14.62 15.21 -0.03
C TYR A 12 -13.29 14.54 -0.40
N TRP A 13 -12.16 15.17 -0.05
CA TRP A 13 -10.84 14.67 -0.42
C TRP A 13 -10.50 13.35 0.28
N VAL A 14 -10.82 13.22 1.57
CA VAL A 14 -10.58 11.97 2.32
C VAL A 14 -11.41 10.84 1.72
N ARG A 15 -12.67 11.10 1.36
CA ARG A 15 -13.57 10.11 0.75
C ARG A 15 -13.15 9.72 -0.65
N LEU A 16 -12.72 10.68 -1.47
CA LEU A 16 -12.20 10.42 -2.81
C LEU A 16 -10.93 9.57 -2.73
N MET A 17 -9.95 9.95 -1.90
CA MET A 17 -8.69 9.22 -1.78
C MET A 17 -8.89 7.81 -1.22
N SER A 18 -9.77 7.64 -0.23
CA SER A 18 -10.14 6.30 0.25
C SER A 18 -10.88 5.47 -0.80
N ALA A 19 -11.75 6.08 -1.61
CA ALA A 19 -12.43 5.39 -2.69
C ALA A 19 -11.46 4.95 -3.81
N ILE A 20 -10.50 5.81 -4.17
CA ILE A 20 -9.44 5.47 -5.13
C ILE A 20 -8.59 4.33 -4.58
N ALA A 21 -8.10 4.45 -3.34
CA ALA A 21 -7.29 3.41 -2.71
C ALA A 21 -8.04 2.07 -2.63
N TYR A 22 -9.31 2.10 -2.22
CA TYR A 22 -10.17 0.92 -2.21
C TYR A 22 -10.35 0.33 -3.62
N GLY A 23 -10.61 1.18 -4.62
CA GLY A 23 -10.76 0.76 -6.01
C GLY A 23 -9.52 0.09 -6.56
N VAL A 24 -8.33 0.60 -6.22
CA VAL A 24 -7.04 -0.02 -6.60
C VAL A 24 -6.90 -1.41 -5.95
N VAL A 25 -7.20 -1.54 -4.66
CA VAL A 25 -7.14 -2.83 -3.96
C VAL A 25 -8.11 -3.84 -4.58
N VAL A 26 -9.35 -3.43 -4.89
CA VAL A 26 -10.34 -4.29 -5.55
C VAL A 26 -9.88 -4.69 -6.95
N ALA A 27 -9.33 -3.75 -7.74
CA ALA A 27 -8.83 -4.05 -9.08
C ALA A 27 -7.66 -5.05 -9.05
N LEU A 28 -6.72 -4.89 -8.14
CA LEU A 28 -5.61 -5.83 -7.95
C LEU A 28 -6.10 -7.19 -7.46
N GLY A 29 -7.08 -7.21 -6.55
CA GLY A 29 -7.72 -8.44 -6.06
C GLY A 29 -8.47 -9.19 -7.16
N LEU A 30 -9.19 -8.48 -8.04
CA LEU A 30 -9.86 -9.06 -9.19
C LEU A 30 -8.84 -9.61 -10.21
N LYS A 31 -7.76 -8.88 -10.48
CA LYS A 31 -6.67 -9.41 -11.33
C LYS A 31 -6.10 -10.70 -10.75
N TRP A 32 -5.80 -10.71 -9.46
CA TRP A 32 -5.29 -11.92 -8.79
C TRP A 32 -6.29 -13.08 -8.86
N LEU A 33 -7.59 -12.80 -8.69
CA LEU A 33 -8.65 -13.80 -8.83
C LEU A 33 -8.73 -14.36 -10.26
N TRP A 34 -8.55 -13.53 -11.28
CA TRP A 34 -8.45 -13.97 -12.69
C TRP A 34 -7.30 -14.97 -12.87
N ASP A 35 -6.12 -14.60 -12.41
CA ASP A 35 -4.90 -15.40 -12.55
C ASP A 35 -5.06 -16.74 -11.82
N TRP A 36 -5.68 -16.72 -10.63
CA TRP A 36 -6.00 -17.93 -9.88
C TRP A 36 -7.00 -18.84 -10.60
N LEU A 37 -8.08 -18.30 -11.15
CA LEU A 37 -9.07 -19.07 -11.91
C LEU A 37 -8.50 -19.64 -13.22
N ASN A 38 -7.49 -19.00 -13.82
CA ASN A 38 -6.77 -19.56 -14.98
C ASN A 38 -5.98 -20.83 -14.66
N THR A 39 -5.57 -21.02 -13.40
CA THR A 39 -4.83 -22.23 -13.00
C THR A 39 -5.74 -23.46 -12.81
N MET A 40 -7.06 -23.28 -12.85
CA MET A 40 -8.04 -24.34 -12.60
C MET A 40 -8.72 -24.77 -13.90
N THR A 41 -8.60 -26.06 -14.24
CA THR A 41 -9.28 -26.66 -15.39
C THR A 41 -10.68 -27.11 -14.99
N PHE A 42 -11.71 -26.44 -15.51
CA PHE A 42 -13.12 -26.77 -15.25
C PHE A 42 -13.72 -27.66 -16.35
N GLY A 43 -13.20 -28.88 -16.50
CA GLY A 43 -13.81 -29.92 -17.37
C GLY A 43 -14.09 -29.47 -18.82
N GLU A 44 -15.30 -29.76 -19.32
CA GLU A 44 -15.77 -29.44 -20.69
C GLU A 44 -16.24 -27.99 -20.88
N VAL A 45 -16.24 -27.18 -19.82
CA VAL A 45 -16.68 -25.77 -19.89
C VAL A 45 -15.46 -24.91 -20.20
N GLU A 46 -15.57 -24.06 -21.21
CA GLU A 46 -14.55 -23.06 -21.49
C GLU A 46 -14.27 -22.21 -20.25
N THR A 47 -13.01 -22.22 -19.79
CA THR A 47 -12.55 -21.57 -18.56
C THR A 47 -12.88 -20.08 -18.53
N THR A 48 -12.89 -19.43 -19.70
CA THR A 48 -13.26 -18.01 -19.88
C THR A 48 -14.69 -17.70 -19.41
N TYR A 49 -15.66 -18.58 -19.64
CA TYR A 49 -17.05 -18.33 -19.22
C TYR A 49 -17.20 -18.39 -17.70
N VAL A 50 -16.54 -19.37 -17.07
CA VAL A 50 -16.52 -19.50 -15.60
C VAL A 50 -15.84 -18.27 -14.96
N GLN A 51 -14.76 -17.78 -15.56
CA GLN A 51 -14.05 -16.59 -15.08
C GLN A 51 -14.93 -15.34 -15.09
N VAL A 52 -15.60 -15.06 -16.20
CA VAL A 52 -16.49 -13.89 -16.31
C VAL A 52 -17.68 -14.02 -15.36
N ALA A 53 -18.26 -15.22 -15.24
CA ALA A 53 -19.37 -15.50 -14.35
C ALA A 53 -19.02 -15.29 -12.87
N VAL A 54 -17.77 -15.55 -12.45
CA VAL A 54 -17.30 -15.29 -11.08
C VAL A 54 -16.88 -13.83 -10.91
N MET A 55 -16.23 -13.23 -11.90
CA MET A 55 -15.72 -11.85 -11.81
C MET A 55 -16.81 -10.80 -11.64
N LEU A 56 -17.86 -10.85 -12.46
CA LEU A 56 -18.92 -9.84 -12.44
C LEU A 56 -19.61 -9.71 -11.07
N PRO A 57 -20.08 -10.80 -10.43
CA PRO A 57 -20.68 -10.71 -9.11
C PRO A 57 -19.66 -10.29 -8.05
N CYS A 58 -18.40 -10.78 -8.11
CA CYS A 58 -17.37 -10.34 -7.18
C CYS A 58 -17.12 -8.82 -7.29
N ALA A 59 -16.92 -8.31 -8.50
CA ALA A 59 -16.72 -6.89 -8.74
C ALA A 59 -17.91 -6.04 -8.27
N PHE A 60 -19.13 -6.50 -8.51
CA PHE A 60 -20.34 -5.83 -8.05
C PHE A 60 -20.46 -5.81 -6.52
N VAL A 61 -20.23 -6.95 -5.86
CA VAL A 61 -20.31 -7.07 -4.40
C VAL A 61 -19.26 -6.17 -3.74
N PHE A 62 -18.01 -6.23 -4.18
CA PHE A 62 -16.96 -5.36 -3.63
C PHE A 62 -17.21 -3.87 -3.95
N GLY A 63 -17.68 -3.54 -5.15
CA GLY A 63 -18.09 -2.17 -5.50
C GLY A 63 -19.21 -1.64 -4.59
N ALA A 64 -20.24 -2.45 -4.34
CA ALA A 64 -21.36 -2.12 -3.47
C ALA A 64 -20.93 -1.96 -2.00
N ILE A 65 -20.04 -2.84 -1.52
CA ILE A 65 -19.45 -2.72 -0.18
C ILE A 65 -18.65 -1.43 -0.04
N GLY A 66 -17.81 -1.10 -1.03
CA GLY A 66 -17.04 0.14 -1.06
C GLY A 66 -17.94 1.37 -1.00
N PHE A 67 -18.99 1.40 -1.83
CA PHE A 67 -19.99 2.47 -1.82
C PHE A 67 -20.71 2.58 -0.47
N TRP A 68 -21.09 1.44 0.12
CA TRP A 68 -21.79 1.43 1.41
C TRP A 68 -20.89 1.95 2.53
N ILE A 69 -19.64 1.50 2.61
CA ILE A 69 -18.70 1.89 3.67
C ILE A 69 -18.30 3.37 3.55
N ILE A 70 -17.96 3.85 2.35
CA ILE A 70 -17.39 5.20 2.13
C ILE A 70 -18.49 6.26 1.89
N GLY A 71 -19.63 5.85 1.34
CA GLY A 71 -20.69 6.74 0.87
C GLY A 71 -21.93 6.81 1.76
N ALA A 72 -22.36 5.67 2.31
CA ALA A 72 -23.67 5.54 2.95
C ALA A 72 -23.59 5.36 4.48
N LYS A 73 -22.55 4.69 4.99
CA LYS A 73 -22.43 4.35 6.40
C LYS A 73 -22.07 5.58 7.24
N LYS A 74 -23.07 6.10 7.95
CA LYS A 74 -22.98 7.28 8.84
C LYS A 74 -21.72 7.33 9.71
N ARG A 75 -21.44 6.24 10.46
CA ARG A 75 -20.28 6.16 11.36
C ARG A 75 -18.94 6.33 10.63
N THR A 76 -18.79 5.71 9.47
CA THR A 76 -17.56 5.82 8.68
C THR A 76 -17.41 7.23 8.11
N VAL A 77 -18.49 7.79 7.56
CA VAL A 77 -18.47 9.14 6.98
C VAL A 77 -18.14 10.19 8.04
N GLU A 78 -18.74 10.10 9.23
CA GLU A 78 -18.46 11.02 10.34
C GLU A 78 -17.02 10.88 10.84
N PHE A 79 -16.49 9.66 10.90
CA PHE A 79 -15.07 9.44 11.19
C PHE A 79 -14.16 10.09 10.16
N MET A 80 -14.43 9.92 8.86
CA MET A 80 -13.60 10.50 7.79
C MET A 80 -13.62 12.03 7.81
N ILE A 81 -14.78 12.63 8.10
CA ILE A 81 -14.92 14.08 8.27
C ILE A 81 -14.15 14.56 9.49
N ALA A 82 -14.26 13.86 10.63
CA ALA A 82 -13.52 14.19 11.84
C ALA A 82 -12.00 14.10 11.61
N THR A 83 -11.53 13.04 10.96
CA THR A 83 -10.12 12.86 10.58
C THR A 83 -9.64 13.99 9.67
N GLU A 84 -10.43 14.42 8.67
CA GLU A 84 -10.07 15.59 7.86
C GLU A 84 -9.93 16.86 8.72
N GLY A 85 -10.85 17.06 9.66
CA GLY A 85 -10.83 18.18 10.61
C GLY A 85 -9.60 18.18 11.51
N GLU A 86 -9.20 17.01 12.02
CA GLU A 86 -7.99 16.86 12.83
C GLU A 86 -6.72 17.04 12.00
N MET A 87 -6.66 16.48 10.79
CA MET A 87 -5.51 16.61 9.89
C MET A 87 -5.26 18.06 9.45
N LYS A 88 -6.30 18.89 9.35
CA LYS A 88 -6.16 20.34 9.07
C LYS A 88 -5.51 21.13 10.20
N LYS A 89 -5.53 20.60 11.44
CA LYS A 89 -4.86 21.23 12.59
C LYS A 89 -3.38 20.91 12.64
N VAL A 90 -2.93 19.90 11.90
CA VAL A 90 -1.53 19.48 11.87
C VAL A 90 -0.72 20.52 11.11
N ASN A 91 0.19 21.18 11.82
CA ASN A 91 1.19 22.04 11.20
C ASN A 91 2.20 21.16 10.47
N TRP A 92 2.22 21.24 9.14
CA TRP A 92 3.21 20.53 8.34
C TRP A 92 4.57 21.20 8.47
N SER A 93 5.63 20.39 8.63
CA SER A 93 7.00 20.87 8.78
C SER A 93 7.41 21.76 7.60
N SER A 94 8.16 22.80 7.89
CA SER A 94 8.67 23.69 6.84
C SER A 94 9.69 22.95 5.95
N LYS A 95 9.86 23.39 4.70
CA LYS A 95 10.84 22.78 3.77
C LYS A 95 12.25 22.71 4.37
N ARG A 96 12.62 23.69 5.20
CA ARG A 96 13.92 23.74 5.88
C ARG A 96 14.06 22.68 6.98
N GLU A 97 13.01 22.46 7.76
CA GLU A 97 12.98 21.38 8.78
C GLU A 97 13.05 20.02 8.12
N LEU A 98 12.32 19.84 7.00
CA LEU A 98 12.32 18.60 6.24
C LEU A 98 13.71 18.29 5.69
N GLN A 99 14.37 19.29 5.09
CA GLN A 99 15.76 19.16 4.62
C GLN A 99 16.74 18.81 5.74
N ARG A 100 16.63 19.46 6.91
CA ARG A 100 17.51 19.19 8.05
C ARG A 100 17.31 17.77 8.59
N SER A 101 16.06 17.31 8.67
CA SER A 101 15.73 15.95 9.11
C SER A 101 16.28 14.90 8.13
N THR A 102 16.05 15.08 6.83
CA THR A 102 16.55 14.18 5.79
C THR A 102 18.08 14.13 5.76
N TRP A 103 18.76 15.27 5.85
CA TRP A 103 20.23 15.31 5.89
C TRP A 103 20.79 14.58 7.11
N ALA A 104 20.18 14.76 8.29
CA ALA A 104 20.62 14.06 9.50
C ALA A 104 20.55 12.53 9.32
N VAL A 105 19.45 12.03 8.75
CA VAL A 105 19.29 10.59 8.48
C VAL A 105 20.30 10.11 7.44
N ILE A 106 20.48 10.85 6.34
CA ILE A 106 21.45 10.50 5.29
C ILE A 106 22.86 10.36 5.87
N PHE A 107 23.32 11.35 6.64
CA PHE A 107 24.66 11.29 7.24
C PHE A 107 24.81 10.15 8.24
N LEU A 108 23.79 9.88 9.06
CA LEU A 108 23.81 8.74 9.99
C LEU A 108 23.89 7.42 9.23
N THR A 109 23.08 7.25 8.18
CA THR A 109 23.07 6.02 7.37
C THR A 109 24.39 5.83 6.64
N PHE A 110 24.97 6.87 6.04
CA PHE A 110 26.30 6.79 5.41
C PHE A 110 27.40 6.51 6.43
N GLY A 111 27.34 7.11 7.62
CA GLY A 111 28.28 6.85 8.71
C GLY A 111 28.24 5.39 9.17
N LEU A 112 27.03 4.83 9.35
CA LEU A 112 26.84 3.42 9.69
C LEU A 112 27.32 2.49 8.56
N ALA A 113 27.00 2.81 7.30
CA ALA A 113 27.45 2.02 6.15
C ALA A 113 28.99 2.01 6.05
N PHE A 114 29.63 3.16 6.23
CA PHE A 114 31.09 3.25 6.24
C PHE A 114 31.71 2.49 7.42
N PHE A 115 31.11 2.59 8.61
CA PHE A 115 31.53 1.81 9.77
C PHE A 115 31.46 0.31 9.48
N CYS A 116 30.33 -0.20 8.99
CA CYS A 116 30.20 -1.60 8.61
C CYS A 116 31.23 -2.00 7.56
N PHE A 117 31.43 -1.18 6.51
CA PHE A 117 32.44 -1.44 5.49
C PHE A 117 33.86 -1.59 6.06
N VAL A 118 34.26 -0.74 7.01
CA VAL A 118 35.57 -0.83 7.67
C VAL A 118 35.70 -2.12 8.46
N PHE A 119 34.68 -2.48 9.25
CA PHE A 119 34.71 -3.72 10.05
C PHE A 119 34.67 -4.96 9.17
N ASP A 120 33.87 -4.98 8.12
CA ASP A 120 33.83 -6.05 7.13
C ASP A 120 35.21 -6.25 6.49
N GLN A 121 35.91 -5.17 6.14
CA GLN A 121 37.26 -5.22 5.58
C GLN A 121 38.30 -5.74 6.60
N ILE A 122 38.20 -5.34 7.87
CA ILE A 122 39.06 -5.85 8.94
C ILE A 122 38.84 -7.36 9.12
N PHE A 123 37.59 -7.79 9.22
CA PHE A 123 37.24 -9.21 9.33
C PHE A 123 37.73 -10.00 8.12
N TYR A 124 37.58 -9.48 6.91
CA TYR A 124 38.11 -10.09 5.70
C TYR A 124 39.63 -10.33 5.81
N TYR A 125 40.42 -9.33 6.19
CA TYR A 125 41.87 -9.48 6.31
C TYR A 125 42.27 -10.46 7.42
N ILE A 126 41.57 -10.44 8.56
CA ILE A 126 41.81 -11.39 9.66
C ILE A 126 41.53 -12.82 9.18
N PHE A 127 40.37 -13.08 8.58
CA PHE A 127 40.00 -14.41 8.11
C PHE A 127 40.85 -14.90 6.94
N PHE A 128 41.31 -14.00 6.07
CA PHE A 128 42.30 -14.31 5.03
C PHE A 128 43.64 -14.72 5.65
N SER A 129 44.15 -13.96 6.64
CA SER A 129 45.41 -14.29 7.32
C SER A 129 45.34 -15.59 8.14
N ALA A 130 44.15 -15.93 8.66
CA ALA A 130 43.91 -17.18 9.38
C ALA A 130 43.77 -18.41 8.45
N GLY A 131 43.85 -18.23 7.12
CA GLY A 131 43.77 -19.32 6.14
C GLY A 131 42.38 -19.96 6.01
N VAL A 132 41.33 -19.29 6.51
CA VAL A 132 39.93 -19.76 6.41
C VAL A 132 39.32 -19.36 5.06
N LEU A 133 39.83 -18.28 4.44
CA LEU A 133 39.39 -17.80 3.13
C LEU A 133 40.50 -18.02 2.10
N ASP A 134 40.30 -18.92 1.15
CA ASP A 134 41.11 -18.97 -0.06
C ASP A 134 40.77 -17.73 -0.90
N ALA A 135 41.80 -16.96 -1.29
CA ALA A 135 41.63 -15.95 -2.33
C ALA A 135 41.39 -16.68 -3.66
N SER A 136 40.13 -17.05 -3.92
CA SER A 136 39.71 -17.53 -5.21
C SER A 136 39.94 -16.40 -6.22
N SER A 137 40.96 -16.58 -7.06
CA SER A 137 41.14 -15.86 -8.32
C SER A 137 39.90 -15.92 -9.20
#